data_AF-A0A1M6LE39-F1
#
_entry.id   AF-A0A1M6LE39-F1
#
_cell.length_a   1.000
_cell.length_b   1.000
_cell.length_c   1.000
_cell.angle_alpha   90.00
_cell.angle_beta   90.00
_cell.angle_gamma   90.00
#
_symmetry.space_group_name_H-M   'P 1'
#
loop_
_entity.id
_entity.type
_entity.pdbx_description
1 polymer ?
#
loop_
_entity_poly.entity_id
_entity_poly.type
_entity_poly.pdbx_seq_one_letter_code
_entity_poly.pdbx_strand_id
1 'polypeptide(L)'
;MDVSGVTSQIMELKTATPYVTRQEEIKTGFKNINDYSKYLQEKYPEMNTGTKNMYGVPVTVTVSSAFLEKCNKDPEKAAFLEENLAVTNECVKRSVEYTKNMPGNPVMTFMTIEYDANGEITMTSACTNDPDGKIARENAKRKADEARETQKKLEKRRLKKKKEKEAEEKRRLEKIKSESLETQEYIGMGTDLRAITESIFGSKGKTSFDLRA
;
A
#
# COMPACT_ATOMS: atom_id res chain seq x y z
N MET A 1 21.24 22.32 51.44
CA MET A 1 20.08 21.57 51.96
C MET A 1 20.29 20.14 51.55
N ASP A 2 20.68 19.30 52.51
CA ASP A 2 20.86 17.86 52.30
C ASP A 2 19.48 17.25 52.02
N VAL A 3 19.29 16.72 50.81
CA VAL A 3 18.07 16.00 50.45
C VAL A 3 18.22 14.59 51.02
N SER A 4 17.78 14.41 52.27
CA SER A 4 17.90 13.12 52.99
C SER A 4 17.37 11.97 52.12
N GLY A 5 18.27 11.06 51.70
CA GLY A 5 17.93 9.85 50.94
C GLY A 5 18.60 9.73 49.57
N VAL A 6 19.00 10.85 48.94
CA VAL A 6 19.71 10.79 47.65
C VAL A 6 21.15 10.35 47.89
N THR A 7 21.58 9.30 47.20
CA THR A 7 22.95 8.80 47.20
C THR A 7 23.63 9.20 45.91
N SER A 8 24.83 9.77 46.04
CA SER A 8 25.72 10.09 44.91
C SER A 8 26.89 9.11 44.87
N GLN A 9 27.21 8.60 43.69
CA GLN A 9 28.42 7.79 43.46
C GLN A 9 29.13 8.27 42.21
N ILE A 10 30.46 8.39 42.27
CA ILE A 10 31.26 8.67 41.08
C ILE A 10 31.48 7.35 40.36
N MET A 11 31.00 7.25 39.13
CA MET A 11 31.12 6.07 38.29
C MET A 11 31.90 6.41 37.03
N GLU A 12 32.55 5.41 36.46
CA GLU A 12 33.26 5.51 35.20
C GLU A 12 32.34 5.04 34.06
N LEU A 13 31.87 5.96 33.24
CA LEU A 13 30.99 5.69 32.10
C LEU A 13 31.76 5.69 30.80
N LYS A 14 31.31 4.90 29.84
CA LYS A 14 31.86 4.92 28.48
C LYS A 14 31.39 6.16 27.73
N THR A 15 32.15 6.54 26.72
CA THR A 15 31.77 7.59 25.78
C THR A 15 31.47 7.00 24.40
N ALA A 16 31.01 7.82 23.47
CA ALA A 16 30.85 7.41 22.07
C ALA A 16 32.18 7.04 21.38
N THR A 17 33.31 7.47 21.96
CA THR A 17 34.66 7.14 21.47
C THR A 17 35.14 5.83 22.10
N PRO A 18 35.56 4.83 21.29
CA PRO A 18 36.09 3.58 21.82
C PRO A 18 37.26 3.80 22.78
N TYR A 19 37.27 3.04 23.88
CA TYR A 19 38.30 3.07 24.93
C TYR A 19 38.43 4.37 25.72
N VAL A 20 37.53 5.33 25.51
CA VAL A 20 37.49 6.58 26.27
C VAL A 20 36.34 6.54 27.27
N THR A 21 36.69 6.72 28.54
CA THR A 21 35.74 6.81 29.65
C THR A 21 35.70 8.22 30.23
N ARG A 22 34.63 8.51 30.98
CA ARG A 22 34.49 9.74 31.74
C ARG A 22 33.94 9.41 33.13
N GLN A 23 34.38 10.17 34.13
CA GLN A 23 33.82 10.08 35.47
C GLN A 23 32.57 10.95 35.55
N GLU A 24 31.46 10.40 36.01
CA GLU A 24 30.29 11.20 36.37
C GLU A 24 29.72 10.84 37.73
N GLU A 25 29.12 11.85 38.36
CA GLU A 25 28.31 11.68 39.54
C GLU A 25 26.92 11.15 39.14
N ILE A 26 26.64 9.90 39.53
CA ILE A 26 25.34 9.25 39.37
C ILE A 26 24.56 9.41 40.66
N LYS A 27 23.33 9.95 40.54
CA LYS A 27 22.44 10.19 41.68
C LYS A 27 21.29 9.18 41.67
N THR A 28 21.09 8.51 42.80
CA THR A 28 20.02 7.52 43.02
C THR A 28 19.39 7.72 44.40
N GLY A 29 18.40 6.92 44.79
CA GLY A 29 17.76 7.00 46.11
C GLY A 29 16.79 8.16 46.27
N PHE A 30 16.31 8.75 45.16
CA PHE A 30 15.27 9.79 45.23
C PHE A 30 14.00 9.20 45.84
N LYS A 31 13.37 9.96 46.75
CA LYS A 31 12.18 9.51 47.48
C LYS A 31 10.98 9.21 46.57
N ASN A 32 10.85 9.95 45.46
CA ASN A 32 9.82 9.72 44.47
C ASN A 32 10.43 9.64 43.07
N ILE A 33 9.76 8.88 42.21
CA ILE A 33 10.25 8.61 40.86
C ILE A 33 10.18 9.84 39.94
N ASN A 34 9.27 10.76 40.22
CA ASN A 34 9.09 11.98 39.44
C ASN A 34 10.28 12.93 39.60
N ASP A 35 10.86 13.02 40.79
CA ASP A 35 12.04 13.83 41.07
C ASP A 35 13.28 13.23 40.41
N TYR A 36 13.41 11.89 40.42
CA TYR A 36 14.46 11.22 39.65
C TYR A 36 14.30 11.45 38.14
N SER A 37 13.08 11.34 37.62
CA SER A 37 12.78 11.64 36.22
C SER A 37 13.09 13.10 35.87
N LYS A 38 12.80 14.06 36.76
CA LYS A 38 13.14 15.47 36.56
C LYS A 38 14.64 15.71 36.56
N TYR A 39 15.37 15.11 37.49
CA TYR A 39 16.84 15.15 37.52
C TYR A 39 17.42 14.68 36.18
N LEU A 40 16.94 13.53 35.67
CA LEU A 40 17.38 13.03 34.37
C LEU A 40 16.96 13.95 33.22
N GLN A 41 15.77 14.55 33.26
CA GLN A 41 15.31 15.50 32.23
C GLN A 41 16.09 16.81 32.22
N GLU A 42 16.55 17.29 33.37
CA GLU A 42 17.41 18.47 33.44
C GLU A 42 18.77 18.20 32.80
N LYS A 43 19.29 16.97 32.95
CA LYS A 43 20.57 16.53 32.40
C LYS A 43 20.46 16.09 30.92
N TYR A 44 19.35 15.45 30.56
CA TYR A 44 19.03 14.89 29.24
C TYR A 44 17.65 15.38 28.78
N PRO A 45 17.57 16.61 28.24
CA PRO A 45 16.30 17.29 27.96
C PRO A 45 15.34 16.50 27.06
N GLU A 46 15.83 15.63 26.20
CA GLU A 46 15.06 14.80 25.26
C GLU A 46 14.27 13.68 25.93
N MET A 47 14.67 13.23 27.11
CA MET A 47 14.06 12.08 27.77
C MET A 47 12.61 12.37 28.22
N ASN A 48 11.65 11.55 27.78
CA ASN A 48 10.26 11.60 28.26
C ASN A 48 9.58 12.99 28.11
N THR A 49 10.01 13.81 27.14
CA THR A 49 9.43 15.14 26.88
C THR A 49 8.62 15.20 25.59
N GLY A 50 8.25 14.04 25.03
CA GLY A 50 7.54 13.92 23.76
C GLY A 50 8.47 14.01 22.55
N THR A 51 7.91 14.31 21.39
CA THR A 51 8.67 14.40 20.13
C THR A 51 9.37 15.75 20.01
N LYS A 52 10.69 15.72 19.79
CA LYS A 52 11.52 16.90 19.52
C LYS A 52 12.09 16.88 18.11
N ASN A 53 12.30 18.05 17.53
CA ASN A 53 13.05 18.13 16.28
C ASN A 53 14.56 18.09 16.59
N MET A 54 15.26 17.08 16.07
CA MET A 54 16.71 16.97 16.14
C MET A 54 17.24 16.82 14.72
N TYR A 55 18.10 17.74 14.29
CA TYR A 55 18.71 17.74 12.95
C TYR A 55 17.71 17.69 11.79
N GLY A 56 16.51 18.24 11.97
CA GLY A 56 15.43 18.24 10.98
C GLY A 56 14.53 17.01 11.03
N VAL A 57 14.74 16.09 11.98
CA VAL A 57 13.97 14.85 12.13
C VAL A 57 13.17 14.87 13.44
N PRO A 58 11.89 14.46 13.44
CA PRO A 58 11.13 14.19 14.66
C PRO A 58 11.72 12.99 15.42
N VAL A 59 12.17 13.21 16.65
CA VAL A 59 12.78 12.22 17.54
C VAL A 59 12.01 12.11 18.84
N THR A 60 11.70 10.90 19.27
CA THR A 60 11.06 10.64 20.57
C THR A 60 11.96 9.71 21.38
N VAL A 61 12.29 10.11 22.62
CA VAL A 61 13.06 9.30 23.56
C VAL A 61 12.16 8.95 24.73
N THR A 62 11.86 7.67 24.92
CA THR A 62 10.99 7.21 26.00
C THR A 62 11.73 6.25 26.91
N VAL A 63 11.58 6.45 28.22
CA VAL A 63 12.10 5.57 29.26
C VAL A 63 10.94 5.16 30.14
N SER A 64 10.71 3.85 30.24
CA SER A 64 9.60 3.33 31.03
C SER A 64 9.75 3.70 32.51
N SER A 65 8.63 4.02 33.18
CA SER A 65 8.62 4.31 34.62
C SER A 65 9.14 3.12 35.44
N ALA A 66 8.85 1.89 35.01
CA ALA A 66 9.33 0.67 35.67
C ALA A 66 10.86 0.54 35.63
N PHE A 67 11.50 0.94 34.53
CA PHE A 67 12.96 0.94 34.45
C PHE A 67 13.57 2.09 35.27
N LEU A 68 12.96 3.27 35.26
CA LEU A 68 13.38 4.36 36.14
C LEU A 68 13.36 3.94 37.61
N GLU A 69 12.36 3.18 38.06
CA GLU A 69 12.30 2.67 39.43
C GLU A 69 13.46 1.74 39.75
N LYS A 70 13.89 0.93 38.79
CA LYS A 70 15.07 0.06 38.92
C LYS A 70 16.35 0.89 38.98
N CYS A 71 16.53 1.86 38.08
CA CYS A 71 17.68 2.77 38.08
C CYS A 71 17.79 3.58 39.38
N ASN A 72 16.68 4.10 39.91
CA ASN A 72 16.69 4.85 41.16
C ASN A 72 17.10 4.01 42.39
N LYS A 73 17.08 2.67 42.29
CA LYS A 73 17.50 1.73 43.35
C LYS A 73 18.86 1.10 43.09
N ASP A 74 19.35 1.18 41.86
CA ASP A 74 20.54 0.46 41.40
C ASP A 74 21.44 1.42 40.59
N PRO A 75 22.55 1.88 41.21
CA PRO A 75 23.52 2.78 40.58
C PRO A 75 24.09 2.26 39.25
N GLU A 76 24.28 0.95 39.09
CA GLU A 76 24.80 0.37 37.85
C GLU A 76 23.77 0.50 36.72
N LYS A 77 22.49 0.30 37.02
CA LYS A 77 21.41 0.52 36.05
C LYS A 77 21.20 2.00 35.75
N ALA A 78 21.38 2.87 36.75
CA ALA A 78 21.37 4.33 36.53
C ALA A 78 22.52 4.76 35.63
N ALA A 79 23.74 4.30 35.89
CA ALA A 79 24.91 4.56 35.06
C ALA A 79 24.69 4.06 33.63
N PHE A 80 24.15 2.86 33.44
CA PHE A 80 23.78 2.36 32.11
C PHE A 80 22.80 3.28 31.40
N LEU A 81 21.73 3.72 32.06
CA LEU A 81 20.74 4.63 31.46
C LEU A 81 21.41 5.96 31.07
N GLU A 82 22.15 6.57 31.98
CA GLU A 82 22.81 7.87 31.79
C GLU A 82 23.94 7.81 30.73
N GLU A 83 24.64 6.68 30.61
CA GLU A 83 25.59 6.40 29.53
C GLU A 83 24.90 6.49 28.15
N ASN A 84 23.77 5.79 28.01
CA ASN A 84 23.04 5.71 26.75
C ASN A 84 22.29 7.01 26.41
N LEU A 85 21.73 7.70 27.40
CA LEU A 85 21.12 9.02 27.21
C LEU A 85 22.15 10.05 26.75
N ALA A 86 23.36 10.04 27.32
CA ALA A 86 24.41 10.98 26.94
C ALA A 86 24.87 10.87 25.49
N VAL A 87 24.76 9.69 24.88
CA VAL A 87 25.14 9.47 23.47
C VAL A 87 23.97 9.61 22.50
N THR A 88 22.75 9.87 22.99
CA THR A 88 21.53 9.94 22.17
C THR A 88 21.65 11.02 21.09
N ASN A 89 22.08 12.23 21.47
CA ASN A 89 22.24 13.35 20.54
C ASN A 89 23.19 13.00 19.38
N GLU A 90 24.36 12.43 19.68
CA GLU A 90 25.35 12.03 18.68
C GLU A 90 24.85 10.87 17.81
N CYS A 91 24.16 9.89 18.41
CA CYS A 91 23.55 8.77 17.70
C CYS A 91 22.53 9.24 16.65
N VAL A 92 21.66 10.17 17.03
CA VAL A 92 20.68 10.77 16.11
C VAL A 92 21.41 11.52 14.99
N LYS A 93 22.39 12.38 15.34
CA LYS A 93 23.18 13.13 14.35
C LYS A 93 23.78 12.20 13.29
N ARG A 94 24.47 11.16 13.74
CA ARG A 94 25.15 10.19 12.88
C ARG A 94 24.15 9.43 12.00
N SER A 95 23.01 9.04 12.56
CA SER A 95 21.96 8.35 11.81
C SER A 95 21.35 9.22 10.71
N VAL A 96 21.11 10.50 10.99
CA VAL A 96 20.61 11.48 10.01
C VAL A 96 21.65 11.74 8.91
N GLU A 97 22.92 11.93 9.27
CA GLU A 97 24.01 12.12 8.32
C GLU A 97 24.23 10.88 7.44
N TYR A 98 24.19 9.69 8.02
CA TYR A 98 24.30 8.43 7.29
C TYR A 98 23.16 8.27 6.28
N THR A 99 21.92 8.55 6.69
CA THR A 99 20.74 8.45 5.81
C THR A 99 20.85 9.38 4.60
N LYS A 100 21.35 10.62 4.80
CA LYS A 100 21.58 11.58 3.70
C LYS A 100 22.61 11.10 2.67
N ASN A 101 23.57 10.29 3.10
CA ASN A 101 24.65 9.78 2.25
C ASN A 101 24.32 8.40 1.63
N MET A 102 23.16 7.81 1.92
CA MET A 102 22.73 6.57 1.28
C MET A 102 22.39 6.81 -0.21
N PRO A 103 22.59 5.81 -1.09
CA PRO A 103 22.14 5.88 -2.47
C PRO A 103 20.65 6.22 -2.58
N GLY A 104 20.32 7.20 -3.44
CA GLY A 104 18.95 7.71 -3.59
C GLY A 104 18.58 8.81 -2.60
N ASN A 105 19.52 9.25 -1.75
CA ASN A 105 19.38 10.35 -0.79
C ASN A 105 18.05 10.32 -0.02
N PRO A 106 17.74 9.19 0.65
CA PRO A 106 16.51 9.09 1.42
C PRO A 106 16.49 10.14 2.55
N VAL A 107 15.28 10.49 2.96
CA VAL A 107 15.02 11.37 4.09
C VAL A 107 14.49 10.53 5.24
N MET A 108 15.13 10.65 6.41
CA MET A 108 14.62 10.07 7.65
C MET A 108 13.37 10.82 8.09
N THR A 109 12.25 10.11 8.27
CA THR A 109 10.95 10.70 8.58
C THR A 109 10.68 10.80 10.08
N PHE A 110 11.22 9.88 10.86
CA PHE A 110 11.21 9.91 12.32
C PHE A 110 12.27 8.97 12.89
N MET A 111 12.57 9.17 14.18
CA MET A 111 13.32 8.22 15.00
C MET A 111 12.67 8.10 16.38
N THR A 112 12.67 6.90 16.93
CA THR A 112 12.21 6.60 18.29
C THR A 112 13.30 5.80 18.99
N ILE A 113 13.58 6.14 20.23
CA ILE A 113 14.51 5.44 21.11
C ILE A 113 13.73 5.12 22.38
N GLU A 114 13.52 3.84 22.65
CA GLU A 114 12.67 3.37 23.73
C GLU A 114 13.48 2.47 24.66
N TYR A 115 13.42 2.77 25.95
CA TYR A 115 13.97 1.95 27.03
C TYR A 115 12.78 1.28 27.73
N ASP A 116 12.66 -0.03 27.56
CA ASP A 116 11.54 -0.81 28.06
C ASP A 116 11.58 -0.99 29.59
N ALA A 117 10.72 -1.83 30.17
CA ALA A 117 10.70 -2.09 31.62
C ALA A 117 11.96 -2.78 32.15
N ASN A 118 12.73 -3.47 31.30
CA ASN A 118 13.94 -4.20 31.64
C ASN A 118 15.21 -3.41 31.35
N GLY A 119 15.10 -2.29 30.64
CA GLY A 119 16.23 -1.49 30.18
C GLY A 119 16.73 -1.91 28.80
N GLU A 120 15.99 -2.74 28.07
CA GLU A 120 16.28 -3.04 26.68
C GLU A 120 16.00 -1.81 25.83
N ILE A 121 16.96 -1.48 24.95
CA ILE A 121 16.92 -0.29 24.12
C ILE A 121 16.46 -0.71 22.72
N THR A 122 15.33 -0.17 22.28
CA THR A 122 14.85 -0.30 20.91
C THR A 122 14.95 1.03 20.19
N MET A 123 15.64 1.04 19.05
CA MET A 123 15.67 2.19 18.16
C MET A 123 14.92 1.87 16.86
N THR A 124 13.86 2.63 16.58
CA THR A 124 13.11 2.50 15.32
C THR A 124 13.17 3.80 14.54
N SER A 125 13.53 3.70 13.26
CA SER A 125 13.51 4.83 12.33
C SER A 125 12.86 4.41 11.01
N ALA A 126 12.33 5.39 10.29
CA ALA A 126 11.82 5.19 8.95
C ALA A 126 12.45 6.19 7.99
N CYS A 127 12.63 5.76 6.75
CA CYS A 127 13.25 6.55 5.69
C CYS A 127 12.39 6.48 4.43
N THR A 128 12.36 7.55 3.64
CA THR A 128 11.66 7.61 2.35
C THR A 128 12.51 8.34 1.32
N ASN A 129 12.50 7.86 0.08
CA ASN A 129 13.05 8.58 -1.07
C ASN A 129 12.03 9.55 -1.70
N ASP A 130 10.80 9.58 -1.17
CA ASP A 130 9.68 10.40 -1.64
C ASP A 130 9.08 11.22 -0.49
N PRO A 131 9.86 12.09 0.18
CA PRO A 131 9.39 12.84 1.34
C PRO A 131 8.22 13.78 1.04
N ASP A 132 8.09 14.25 -0.21
CA ASP A 132 7.00 15.12 -0.67
C ASP A 132 5.83 14.34 -1.32
N GLY A 133 5.93 13.01 -1.40
CA GLY A 133 4.92 12.13 -1.99
C GLY A 133 4.76 12.30 -3.51
N LYS A 134 5.69 12.98 -4.19
CA LYS A 134 5.60 13.27 -5.62
C LYS A 134 5.68 11.99 -6.45
N ILE A 135 6.58 11.08 -6.11
CA ILE A 135 6.73 9.79 -6.80
C ILE A 135 5.48 8.94 -6.64
N ALA A 136 4.88 8.91 -5.44
CA ALA A 136 3.63 8.23 -5.17
C ALA A 136 2.47 8.81 -5.99
N ARG A 137 2.33 10.15 -6.05
CA ARG A 137 1.30 10.84 -6.85
C ARG A 137 1.45 10.58 -8.35
N GLU A 138 2.68 10.63 -8.85
CA GLU A 138 2.96 10.39 -10.27
C GLU A 138 2.64 8.94 -10.68
N ASN A 139 3.03 7.95 -9.85
CA ASN A 139 2.70 6.56 -10.10
C ASN A 139 1.18 6.28 -10.03
N ALA A 140 0.47 6.91 -9.09
CA ALA A 140 -0.98 6.81 -9.01
C ALA A 140 -1.65 7.37 -10.27
N LYS A 141 -1.19 8.54 -10.76
CA LYS A 141 -1.68 9.15 -12.00
C LYS A 141 -1.41 8.26 -13.21
N ARG A 142 -0.19 7.75 -13.36
CA ARG A 142 0.18 6.85 -14.46
C ARG A 142 -0.71 5.60 -14.48
N LYS A 143 -0.94 4.98 -13.33
CA LYS A 143 -1.83 3.81 -13.21
C LYS A 143 -3.28 4.13 -13.59
N ALA A 144 -3.77 5.32 -13.23
CA ALA A 144 -5.11 5.77 -13.62
C ALA A 144 -5.22 6.04 -15.12
N ASP A 145 -4.21 6.66 -15.73
CA ASP A 145 -4.15 6.92 -17.16
C ASP A 145 -4.05 5.60 -17.97
N GLU A 146 -3.19 4.66 -17.56
CA GLU A 146 -3.08 3.32 -18.14
C GLU A 146 -4.41 2.54 -18.06
N ALA A 147 -5.11 2.61 -16.93
CA ALA A 147 -6.42 1.99 -16.76
C ALA A 147 -7.47 2.61 -17.70
N ARG A 148 -7.48 3.95 -17.83
CA ARG A 148 -8.38 4.68 -18.72
C ARG A 148 -8.12 4.35 -20.19
N GLU A 149 -6.86 4.24 -20.59
CA GLU A 149 -6.50 3.83 -21.95
C GLU A 149 -6.91 2.38 -22.24
N THR A 150 -6.73 1.49 -21.28
CA THR A 150 -7.14 0.09 -21.39
C THR A 150 -8.64 -0.04 -21.54
N GLN A 151 -9.43 0.71 -20.74
CA GLN A 151 -10.88 0.77 -20.87
C GLN A 151 -11.31 1.32 -22.24
N LYS A 152 -10.70 2.41 -22.72
CA LYS A 152 -10.99 2.94 -24.07
C LYS A 152 -10.70 1.93 -25.17
N LYS A 153 -9.58 1.19 -25.09
CA LYS A 153 -9.24 0.12 -26.05
C LYS A 153 -10.27 -1.01 -25.99
N LEU A 154 -10.69 -1.41 -24.78
CA LEU A 154 -11.70 -2.45 -24.60
C LEU A 154 -13.06 -2.03 -25.16
N GLU A 155 -13.49 -0.79 -24.89
CA GLU A 155 -14.74 -0.23 -25.40
C GLU A 155 -14.75 -0.14 -26.92
N LYS A 156 -13.66 0.34 -27.54
CA LYS A 156 -13.50 0.34 -29.01
C LYS A 156 -13.62 -1.07 -29.59
N ARG A 157 -13.00 -2.09 -28.95
CA ARG A 157 -13.14 -3.50 -29.37
C ARG A 157 -14.57 -3.99 -29.25
N ARG A 158 -15.28 -3.65 -28.17
CA ARG A 158 -16.70 -4.01 -27.99
C ARG A 158 -17.58 -3.36 -29.04
N LEU A 159 -17.36 -2.08 -29.35
CA LEU A 159 -18.11 -1.36 -30.38
C LEU A 159 -17.85 -1.95 -31.78
N LYS A 160 -16.59 -2.25 -32.11
CA LYS A 160 -16.24 -2.91 -33.38
C LYS A 160 -16.93 -4.27 -33.52
N LYS A 161 -16.86 -5.10 -32.48
CA LYS A 161 -17.52 -6.42 -32.45
C LYS A 161 -19.04 -6.31 -32.58
N LYS A 162 -19.65 -5.26 -32.00
CA LYS A 162 -21.09 -4.99 -32.15
C LYS A 162 -21.44 -4.62 -33.60
N LYS A 163 -20.68 -3.71 -34.21
CA LYS A 163 -20.87 -3.31 -35.62
C LYS A 163 -20.67 -4.47 -36.60
N GLU A 164 -19.68 -5.33 -36.36
CA GLU A 164 -19.45 -6.53 -37.17
C GLU A 164 -20.63 -7.50 -37.08
N LYS A 165 -21.16 -7.76 -35.87
CA LYS A 165 -22.35 -8.59 -35.67
C LYS A 165 -23.59 -8.01 -36.37
N GLU A 166 -23.84 -6.72 -36.22
CA GLU A 166 -24.97 -6.04 -36.89
C GLU A 166 -24.83 -6.10 -38.42
N ALA A 167 -23.61 -5.97 -38.95
CA ALA A 167 -23.36 -6.10 -40.39
C ALA A 167 -23.56 -7.55 -40.89
N GLU A 168 -23.14 -8.56 -40.12
CA GLU A 168 -23.36 -9.96 -40.46
C GLU A 168 -24.86 -10.31 -40.43
N GLU A 169 -25.59 -9.86 -39.42
CA GLU A 169 -27.03 -10.08 -39.30
C GLU A 169 -27.79 -9.42 -40.46
N LYS A 170 -27.45 -8.18 -40.83
CA LYS A 170 -28.02 -7.52 -42.01
C LYS A 170 -27.78 -8.32 -43.30
N ARG A 171 -26.55 -8.81 -43.51
CA ARG A 171 -26.23 -9.66 -44.68
C ARG A 171 -27.03 -10.96 -44.70
N ARG A 172 -27.25 -11.59 -43.54
CA ARG A 172 -28.09 -12.79 -43.43
C ARG A 172 -29.54 -12.49 -43.76
N LEU A 173 -30.10 -11.40 -43.23
CA LEU A 173 -31.46 -10.94 -43.53
C LEU A 173 -31.64 -10.62 -45.01
N GLU A 174 -30.68 -9.92 -45.63
CA GLU A 174 -30.71 -9.63 -47.07
C GLU A 174 -30.68 -10.91 -47.91
N LYS A 175 -29.84 -11.90 -47.56
CA LYS A 175 -29.79 -13.19 -48.27
C LYS A 175 -31.10 -13.96 -48.16
N ILE A 176 -31.71 -14.01 -46.97
CA ILE A 176 -33.03 -14.64 -46.78
C ILE A 176 -34.09 -13.91 -47.63
N LYS A 177 -34.03 -12.57 -47.68
CA LYS A 177 -34.97 -11.78 -48.47
C LYS A 177 -34.81 -12.01 -49.97
N SER A 178 -33.58 -12.07 -50.49
CA SER A 178 -33.33 -12.37 -51.91
C SER A 178 -33.77 -13.78 -52.27
N GLU A 179 -33.45 -14.78 -51.44
CA GLU A 179 -33.91 -16.16 -51.65
C GLU A 179 -35.45 -16.24 -51.61
N SER A 180 -36.10 -15.50 -50.71
CA SER A 180 -37.57 -15.44 -50.65
C SER A 180 -38.19 -14.81 -51.91
N LEU A 181 -37.57 -13.75 -52.45
CA LEU A 181 -37.98 -13.10 -53.69
C LEU A 181 -37.78 -14.02 -54.90
N GLU A 182 -36.64 -14.73 -54.98
CA GLU A 182 -36.40 -15.75 -56.03
C GLU A 182 -37.42 -16.88 -55.96
N THR A 183 -37.76 -17.40 -54.77
CA THR A 183 -38.85 -18.39 -54.65
C THR A 183 -40.21 -17.82 -55.04
N GLN A 184 -40.49 -16.54 -54.76
CA GLN A 184 -41.75 -15.91 -55.12
C GLN A 184 -41.84 -15.61 -56.62
N GLU A 185 -40.72 -15.25 -57.26
CA GLU A 185 -40.58 -15.07 -58.70
C GLU A 185 -40.66 -16.41 -59.44
N TYR A 186 -40.11 -17.49 -58.88
CA TYR A 186 -40.29 -18.86 -59.40
C TYR A 186 -41.77 -19.31 -59.35
N ILE A 187 -42.49 -19.00 -58.25
CA ILE A 187 -43.95 -19.22 -58.17
C ILE A 187 -44.70 -18.33 -59.18
N GLY A 188 -44.21 -17.12 -59.46
CA GLY A 188 -44.77 -16.19 -60.44
C GLY A 188 -44.51 -16.57 -61.91
N MET A 189 -43.41 -17.27 -62.21
CA MET A 189 -43.00 -17.66 -63.56
C MET A 189 -43.34 -19.11 -63.95
N GLY A 190 -43.85 -19.94 -63.05
CA GLY A 190 -44.42 -21.24 -63.39
C GLY A 190 -45.20 -21.80 -62.20
N THR A 191 -46.49 -22.05 -62.28
CA THR A 191 -47.06 -23.08 -63.14
C THR A 191 -48.55 -22.82 -63.23
N ASP A 192 -49.11 -22.68 -64.44
CA ASP A 192 -50.56 -22.77 -64.61
C ASP A 192 -50.98 -24.21 -64.28
N LEU A 193 -51.30 -24.44 -63.00
CA LEU A 193 -51.75 -25.75 -62.50
C LEU A 193 -52.96 -26.25 -63.29
N ARG A 194 -53.76 -25.35 -63.88
CA ARG A 194 -54.90 -25.68 -64.74
C ARG A 194 -54.47 -26.35 -66.04
N ALA A 195 -53.45 -25.83 -66.73
CA ALA A 195 -52.94 -26.40 -67.96
C ALA A 195 -52.27 -27.79 -67.75
N ILE A 196 -51.59 -27.97 -66.61
CA ILE A 196 -51.05 -29.29 -66.23
C ILE A 196 -52.18 -30.28 -65.91
N THR A 197 -53.21 -29.87 -65.15
CA THR A 197 -54.36 -30.75 -64.89
C THR A 197 -55.17 -31.06 -66.14
N GLU A 198 -55.32 -30.14 -67.10
CA GLU A 198 -56.00 -30.43 -68.37
C GLU A 198 -55.19 -31.36 -69.28
N SER A 199 -53.85 -31.31 -69.25
CA SER A 199 -53.03 -32.27 -70.01
C SER A 199 -53.00 -33.67 -69.38
N ILE A 200 -53.07 -33.77 -68.05
CA ILE A 200 -53.07 -35.05 -67.32
C ILE A 200 -54.48 -35.70 -67.30
N PHE A 201 -55.55 -34.91 -67.17
CA PHE A 201 -56.93 -35.40 -67.07
C PHE A 201 -57.78 -35.20 -68.34
N GLY A 202 -57.29 -34.49 -69.36
CA GLY A 202 -58.01 -34.23 -70.62
C GLY A 202 -58.02 -35.40 -71.62
N SER A 203 -57.50 -36.56 -71.25
CA SER A 203 -57.55 -37.77 -72.08
C SER A 203 -57.98 -38.96 -71.22
N LYS A 204 -59.31 -39.16 -71.11
CA LYS A 204 -60.04 -40.42 -71.38
C LYS A 204 -61.36 -40.49 -70.59
N GLY A 205 -62.47 -40.12 -71.22
CA GLY A 205 -63.65 -40.99 -71.23
C GLY A 205 -63.54 -41.82 -72.51
N LYS A 206 -63.17 -43.10 -72.49
CA LYS A 206 -63.92 -44.21 -71.90
C LYS A 206 -62.96 -45.26 -71.34
N THR A 207 -63.10 -45.61 -70.07
CA THR A 207 -62.95 -47.01 -69.62
C THR A 207 -64.02 -47.28 -68.57
N SER A 208 -64.92 -48.20 -68.94
CA SER A 208 -65.99 -48.78 -68.15
C SER A 208 -65.45 -49.49 -66.91
N PHE A 209 -66.03 -49.19 -65.74
CA PHE A 209 -66.06 -50.12 -64.62
C PHE A 209 -67.44 -50.78 -64.63
N ASP A 210 -67.47 -52.06 -64.96
CA ASP A 210 -68.67 -52.89 -65.03
C ASP A 210 -68.95 -53.47 -63.62
N LEU A 211 -70.13 -53.17 -63.09
CA LEU A 211 -70.65 -53.72 -61.84
C LEU A 211 -71.80 -54.66 -62.22
N ARG A 212 -71.58 -55.97 -62.14
CA ARG A 212 -72.65 -56.98 -62.18
C ARG A 212 -72.50 -57.96 -61.03
N ALA A 213 -73.58 -58.00 -60.24
CA ALA A 213 -74.12 -59.06 -59.39
C ALA A 213 -73.18 -59.78 -58.40
#